data_AF-A0A6H9YQ24-F1
#
_entry.id   AF-A0A6H9YQ24-F1
#
_cell.length_a   1.000
_cell.length_b   1.000
_cell.length_c   1.000
_cell.angle_alpha   90.00
_cell.angle_beta   90.00
_cell.angle_gamma   90.00
#
_symmetry.space_group_name_H-M   'P 1'
#
loop_
_entity.id
_entity.type
_entity.pdbx_description
1 polymer ?
#
loop_
_entity_poly.entity_id
_entity_poly.type
_entity_poly.pdbx_seq_one_letter_code
_entity_poly.pdbx_strand_id
1 'polypeptide(L)'
;MFVLAHQVLEQAPGLTYRQLDGWTRANYLHARQDGAGSGHSRHYTPAEVQIAVLMHRLHQAGLNVASAHQAARALAADKTTILAPGIELVLTQDGLADVT
;
A
#
# COMPACT_ATOMS: atom_id res chain seq x y z
N MET A 1 1.28 -2.87 -17.09
CA MET A 1 -0.18 -2.80 -16.88
C MET A 1 -0.43 -1.91 -15.67
N PHE A 2 -1.42 -1.01 -15.74
CA PHE A 2 -1.80 -0.16 -14.61
C PHE A 2 -3.12 -0.63 -14.00
N VAL A 3 -3.28 -0.40 -12.70
CA VAL A 3 -4.43 -0.81 -11.89
C VAL A 3 -5.21 0.45 -11.47
N LEU A 4 -6.53 0.43 -11.66
CA LEU A 4 -7.41 1.53 -11.26
C LEU A 4 -7.65 1.51 -9.74
N ALA A 5 -7.97 2.67 -9.18
CA ALA A 5 -8.23 2.80 -7.74
C ALA A 5 -9.23 1.77 -7.19
N HIS A 6 -10.34 1.48 -7.89
CA HIS A 6 -11.31 0.48 -7.41
C HIS A 6 -10.72 -0.93 -7.29
N GLN A 7 -9.86 -1.33 -8.23
CA GLN A 7 -9.19 -2.62 -8.22
C GLN A 7 -8.13 -2.73 -7.10
N VAL A 8 -7.59 -1.59 -6.64
CA VAL A 8 -6.75 -1.56 -5.44
C VAL A 8 -7.58 -1.87 -4.19
N LEU A 9 -8.80 -1.33 -4.10
CA LEU A 9 -9.69 -1.56 -2.97
C LEU A 9 -10.16 -3.02 -2.89
N GLU A 10 -10.36 -3.67 -4.04
CA GLU A 10 -10.67 -5.11 -4.11
C GLU A 10 -9.54 -5.98 -3.53
N GLN A 11 -8.28 -5.56 -3.66
CA GLN A 11 -7.12 -6.28 -3.16
C GLN A 11 -6.79 -5.98 -1.69
N ALA A 12 -7.39 -4.93 -1.12
CA ALA A 12 -7.16 -4.50 0.25
C ALA A 12 -8.50 -4.36 1.00
N PRO A 13 -9.12 -5.47 1.44
CA PRO A 13 -10.37 -5.43 2.18
C PRO A 13 -10.31 -4.46 3.38
N GLY A 14 -11.27 -3.54 3.44
CA GLY A 14 -11.34 -2.50 4.48
C GLY A 14 -10.51 -1.24 4.22
N LEU A 15 -9.73 -1.19 3.13
CA LEU A 15 -9.13 0.06 2.67
C LEU A 15 -10.23 0.92 2.03
N THR A 16 -10.34 2.17 2.46
CA THR A 16 -11.32 3.10 1.87
C THR A 16 -10.69 3.92 0.75
N TYR A 17 -11.51 4.35 -0.23
CA TYR A 17 -11.07 5.29 -1.27
C TYR A 17 -10.45 6.56 -0.67
N ARG A 18 -11.02 7.08 0.42
CA ARG A 18 -10.52 8.29 1.09
C ARG A 18 -9.14 8.09 1.72
N GLN A 19 -8.87 6.91 2.29
CA GLN A 19 -7.53 6.58 2.77
C GLN A 19 -6.53 6.47 1.62
N LEU A 20 -6.89 5.75 0.55
CA LEU A 20 -6.05 5.62 -0.64
C LEU A 20 -5.74 6.99 -1.29
N ASP A 21 -6.74 7.84 -1.45
CA ASP A 21 -6.58 9.22 -1.94
C ASP A 21 -5.69 10.04 -0.98
N GLY A 22 -5.93 9.96 0.33
CA GLY A 22 -5.11 10.64 1.34
C GLY A 22 -3.64 10.22 1.28
N TRP A 23 -3.35 8.92 1.18
CA TRP A 23 -1.99 8.41 1.07
C TRP A 23 -1.32 8.80 -0.24
N THR A 24 -2.08 8.85 -1.33
CA THR A 24 -1.56 9.30 -2.63
C THR A 24 -1.23 10.79 -2.61
N ARG A 25 -2.12 11.62 -2.04
CA ARG A 25 -1.89 13.08 -1.91
C ARG A 25 -0.75 13.42 -0.96
N ALA A 26 -0.49 12.57 0.03
CA ALA A 26 0.62 12.71 0.97
C ALA A 26 1.95 12.12 0.44
N ASN A 27 2.01 11.69 -0.83
CA ASN A 27 3.17 11.07 -1.48
C ASN A 27 3.66 9.76 -0.83
N TYR A 28 2.80 9.03 -0.10
CA TYR A 28 3.13 7.68 0.35
C TYR A 28 2.95 6.63 -0.76
N LEU A 29 1.99 6.89 -1.66
CA LEU A 29 1.72 6.10 -2.85
C LEU A 29 1.86 6.95 -4.10
N HIS A 30 2.37 6.35 -5.17
CA HIS A 30 2.53 7.02 -6.44
C HIS A 30 1.51 6.50 -7.45
N ALA A 31 0.67 7.41 -7.92
CA ALA A 31 -0.24 7.16 -9.01
C ALA A 31 0.15 8.00 -10.23
N ARG A 32 -0.03 7.42 -11.41
CA ARG A 32 -0.13 8.20 -12.64
C ARG A 32 -1.54 8.78 -12.75
N GLN A 33 -1.63 10.03 -13.13
CA GLN A 33 -2.87 10.70 -13.51
C GLN A 33 -2.59 11.48 -14.81
N ASP A 34 -3.51 11.43 -15.77
CA ASP A 34 -3.32 12.07 -17.08
C ASP A 34 -3.65 13.58 -17.08
N GLY A 35 -4.00 14.15 -15.91
CA GLY A 35 -4.27 15.57 -15.74
C GLY A 35 -4.23 15.99 -14.26
N ALA A 36 -4.25 17.31 -14.03
CA ALA A 36 -4.34 17.88 -12.68
C ALA A 36 -5.81 17.95 -12.21
N GLY A 37 -6.06 17.74 -10.92
CA GLY A 37 -7.39 17.88 -10.31
C GLY A 37 -8.12 16.56 -10.03
N SER A 38 -9.20 16.63 -9.26
CA SER A 38 -9.93 15.49 -8.68
C SER A 38 -10.78 14.67 -9.66
N GLY A 39 -10.92 15.12 -10.92
CA GLY A 39 -11.72 14.45 -11.95
C GLY A 39 -10.97 13.40 -12.77
N HIS A 40 -9.65 13.26 -12.59
CA HIS A 40 -8.84 12.32 -13.36
C HIS A 40 -8.66 11.01 -12.61
N SER A 41 -8.88 9.90 -13.32
CA SER A 41 -8.61 8.56 -12.79
C SER A 41 -7.14 8.41 -12.41
N ARG A 42 -6.92 7.74 -11.28
CA ARG A 42 -5.58 7.37 -10.81
C ARG A 42 -5.25 5.95 -11.20
N HIS A 43 -4.03 5.79 -11.70
CA HIS A 43 -3.49 4.55 -12.22
C HIS A 43 -2.25 4.17 -11.42
N TYR A 44 -2.30 3.03 -10.73
CA TYR A 44 -1.23 2.52 -9.89
C TYR A 44 -0.46 1.42 -10.63
N THR A 45 0.85 1.34 -10.40
CA THR A 45 1.62 0.18 -10.87
C THR A 45 1.34 -1.02 -9.96
N PRO A 46 1.54 -2.26 -10.40
CA PRO A 46 1.36 -3.44 -9.54
C PRO A 46 2.19 -3.38 -8.24
N ALA A 47 3.39 -2.80 -8.30
CA ALA A 47 4.22 -2.57 -7.11
C ALA A 47 3.55 -1.60 -6.12
N GLU A 48 2.98 -0.50 -6.61
CA GLU A 48 2.26 0.47 -5.76
C GLU A 48 0.99 -0.15 -5.15
N VAL A 49 0.33 -1.06 -5.86
CA VAL A 49 -0.79 -1.83 -5.30
C VAL A 49 -0.32 -2.72 -4.15
N GLN A 50 0.77 -3.47 -4.34
CA GLN A 50 1.35 -4.29 -3.27
C GLN A 50 1.72 -3.45 -2.04
N ILE A 51 2.32 -2.28 -2.26
CA ILE A 51 2.67 -1.36 -1.17
C ILE A 51 1.42 -0.82 -0.48
N ALA A 52 0.35 -0.48 -1.21
CA ALA A 52 -0.90 -0.03 -0.61
C ALA A 52 -1.54 -1.10 0.28
N VAL A 53 -1.53 -2.36 -0.17
CA VAL A 53 -2.02 -3.52 0.61
C VAL A 53 -1.19 -3.71 1.88
N LEU A 54 0.14 -3.68 1.78
CA LEU A 54 1.04 -3.80 2.93
C LEU A 54 0.88 -2.65 3.91
N MET A 55 0.83 -1.41 3.41
CA MET A 55 0.59 -0.22 4.23
C MET A 55 -0.73 -0.35 5.01
N HIS A 56 -1.79 -0.83 4.36
CA HIS A 56 -3.08 -1.03 5.00
C HIS A 56 -3.02 -2.06 6.12
N ARG A 57 -2.42 -3.23 5.87
CA ARG A 57 -2.25 -4.28 6.88
C ARG A 57 -1.44 -3.79 8.08
N LEU A 58 -0.32 -3.11 7.83
CA LEU A 58 0.55 -2.55 8.86
C LEU A 58 -0.15 -1.46 9.66
N HIS A 59 -0.94 -0.61 8.99
CA HIS A 59 -1.71 0.44 9.64
C HIS A 59 -2.82 -0.14 10.53
N GLN A 60 -3.52 -1.18 10.07
CA GLN A 60 -4.49 -1.92 10.88
C GLN A 60 -3.84 -2.60 12.09
N ALA A 61 -2.57 -3.03 11.98
CA ALA A 61 -1.78 -3.56 13.09
C ALA A 61 -1.31 -2.48 14.09
N GLY A 62 -1.65 -1.21 13.87
CA GLY A 62 -1.37 -0.12 14.80
C GLY A 62 -0.16 0.74 14.45
N LEU A 63 0.51 0.50 13.31
CA LEU A 63 1.55 1.42 12.86
C LEU A 63 0.92 2.72 12.36
N ASN A 64 1.57 3.85 12.65
CA ASN A 64 1.20 5.09 11.98
C ASN A 64 1.51 4.99 10.47
N VAL A 65 0.87 5.82 9.65
CA VAL A 65 0.95 5.76 8.19
C VAL A 65 2.39 5.91 7.67
N ALA A 66 3.21 6.75 8.29
CA ALA A 66 4.59 6.97 7.87
C ALA A 66 5.46 5.72 8.11
N SER A 67 5.35 5.10 9.28
CA SER A 67 6.04 3.84 9.60
C SER A 67 5.54 2.69 8.72
N ALA A 68 4.22 2.60 8.48
CA ALA A 68 3.63 1.63 7.58
C ALA A 68 4.15 1.78 6.14
N HIS A 69 4.28 3.02 5.65
CA HIS A 69 4.85 3.31 4.34
C HIS A 69 6.31 2.85 4.21
N GLN A 70 7.15 3.22 5.17
CA GLN A 70 8.57 2.86 5.15
C GLN A 70 8.76 1.34 5.17
N ALA A 71 8.03 0.66 6.06
CA ALA A 71 8.06 -0.79 6.17
C ALA A 71 7.54 -1.47 4.90
N ALA A 72 6.41 -1.02 4.35
CA ALA A 72 5.85 -1.58 3.11
C ALA A 72 6.82 -1.45 1.93
N ARG A 73 7.51 -0.32 1.79
CA ARG A 73 8.52 -0.11 0.73
C ARG A 73 9.73 -1.01 0.89
N ALA A 74 10.22 -1.19 2.11
CA ALA A 74 11.35 -2.05 2.39
C ALA A 74 11.00 -3.52 2.14
N LEU A 75 9.83 -3.98 2.62
CA LEU A 75 9.33 -5.33 2.38
C LEU A 75 9.10 -5.60 0.88
N ALA A 76 8.52 -4.67 0.14
CA ALA A 76 8.33 -4.82 -1.31
C ALA A 76 9.64 -4.82 -2.12
N ALA A 77 10.75 -4.39 -1.52
CA ALA A 77 12.09 -4.44 -2.11
C ALA A 77 12.89 -5.66 -1.63
N ASP A 78 12.23 -6.66 -1.03
CA ASP A 78 12.83 -7.85 -0.41
C ASP A 78 13.90 -7.52 0.64
N LYS A 79 13.72 -6.40 1.36
CA LYS A 79 14.61 -6.00 2.45
C LYS A 79 13.99 -6.37 3.80
N THR A 80 14.82 -6.94 4.68
CA THR A 80 14.48 -7.09 6.09
C THR A 80 14.18 -5.70 6.68
N THR A 81 13.01 -5.57 7.30
CA THR A 81 12.58 -4.32 7.93
C THR A 81 12.63 -4.47 9.43
N ILE A 82 13.47 -3.67 10.08
CA ILE A 82 13.55 -3.59 11.54
C ILE A 82 12.63 -2.44 11.98
N LEU A 83 11.60 -2.75 12.76
CA LEU A 83 10.65 -1.75 13.26
C LEU A 83 11.19 -1.04 14.51
N ALA A 84 11.87 -1.79 15.37
CA ALA A 84 12.54 -1.36 16.58
C ALA A 84 13.65 -2.38 16.92
N PRO A 85 14.62 -2.06 17.81
CA PRO A 85 15.64 -3.02 18.22
C PRO A 85 15.01 -4.34 18.70
N GLY A 86 15.32 -5.44 18.00
CA GLY A 86 14.78 -6.78 18.28
C GLY A 86 13.40 -7.10 17.68
N ILE A 87 12.80 -6.19 16.90
CA ILE A 87 11.52 -6.43 16.21
C ILE A 87 11.74 -6.39 14.69
N GLU A 88 11.63 -7.55 14.06
CA GLU A 88 11.77 -7.73 12.62
C GLU A 88 10.42 -8.04 11.96
N LEU A 89 10.17 -7.43 10.80
CA LEU A 89 9.02 -7.74 9.96
C LEU A 89 9.47 -8.66 8.82
N VAL A 90 8.79 -9.81 8.71
CA VAL A 90 9.00 -10.79 7.66
C VAL A 90 7.68 -11.01 6.94
N LEU A 91 7.71 -10.98 5.61
CA LEU A 91 6.55 -11.32 4.80
C LEU A 91 6.53 -12.86 4.61
N THR A 92 5.55 -13.54 5.19
CA THR A 92 5.33 -14.97 4.97
C THR A 92 4.37 -15.20 3.80
N GLN A 93 4.56 -16.28 3.04
CA GLN A 93 3.73 -16.57 1.86
C GLN A 93 2.29 -17.00 2.21
N ASP A 94 1.99 -17.24 3.49
CA ASP A 94 0.68 -17.69 3.96
C ASP A 94 -0.42 -16.61 3.91
N GLY A 95 -0.07 -15.35 3.64
CA GLY A 95 -1.00 -14.21 3.64
C GLY A 95 -1.56 -13.78 2.27
N LEU A 96 -1.32 -14.56 1.21
CA LEU A 96 -1.74 -14.27 -0.18
C LEU A 96 -2.71 -15.32 -0.77
N ALA A 97 -3.02 -16.39 -0.02
CA ALA A 97 -3.80 -17.52 -0.51
C ALA A 97 -5.33 -17.39 -0.35
N ASP A 98 -5.82 -16.33 0.29
CA ASP A 98 -7.24 -16.25 0.71
C ASP A 98 -8.13 -15.36 -0.17
N VAL A 99 -7.73 -15.14 -1.43
CA VAL A 99 -8.56 -14.43 -2.42
C VAL A 99 -8.58 -15.25 -3.71
N THR A 100 -9.43 -16.28 -3.73
CA THR A 100 -9.88 -16.97 -4.95
C THR A 100 -11.31 -16.57 -5.25
#